data_AF-A0A7J8VD01-F1
#
_entry.id   AF-A0A7J8VD01-F1
#
_cell.length_a   1.000
_cell.length_b   1.000
_cell.length_c   1.000
_cell.angle_alpha   90.00
_cell.angle_beta   90.00
_cell.angle_gamma   90.00
#
_symmetry.space_group_name_H-M   'P 1'
#
loop_
_entity.id
_entity.type
_entity.pdbx_description
1 polymer ?
#
loop_
_entity_poly.entity_id
_entity_poly.type
_entity_poly.pdbx_seq_one_letter_code
_entity_poly.pdbx_strand_id
1 'polypeptide(L)'
;MGNCLAQQQKLIRVMKIDGKILEYQPPIKVEQVLSDFPAHAISDSFSGFHHFQSDAKLLPGHLYYLVPLPSTAINKSKEKKVRFLNPEVNDDGKGSPGVVRIKLIITKQELQELIQKQGVEVETCFG
;
A
#
# COMPACT_ATOMS: atom_id res chain seq x y z
N MET A 1 0.04 7.29 -47.90
CA MET A 1 -0.53 7.69 -46.59
C MET A 1 0.25 6.93 -45.53
N GLY A 2 1.17 7.59 -44.83
CA GLY A 2 2.09 6.92 -43.90
C GLY A 2 1.43 6.71 -42.53
N ASN A 3 1.36 5.46 -42.08
CA ASN A 3 1.01 5.15 -40.69
C ASN A 3 2.16 5.62 -39.79
N CYS A 4 1.96 6.71 -39.07
CA CYS A 4 2.83 7.08 -37.95
C CYS A 4 2.53 6.13 -36.78
N LEU A 5 3.16 4.95 -36.79
CA LEU A 5 3.37 4.17 -35.57
C LEU A 5 4.46 4.87 -34.75
N ALA A 6 4.16 6.07 -34.25
CA ALA A 6 5.00 6.71 -33.25
C ALA A 6 5.02 5.74 -32.06
N GLN A 7 6.12 5.04 -31.90
CA GLN A 7 6.37 4.09 -30.83
C GLN A 7 6.34 4.88 -29.52
N GLN A 8 5.14 5.10 -28.98
CA GLN A 8 4.94 5.83 -27.74
C GLN A 8 5.72 5.07 -26.66
N GLN A 9 6.87 5.62 -26.27
CA GLN A 9 7.67 5.05 -25.20
C GLN A 9 6.80 5.08 -23.95
N LYS A 10 6.39 3.89 -23.51
CA LYS A 10 5.59 3.75 -22.31
C LYS A 10 6.47 4.09 -21.11
N LEU A 11 6.32 5.31 -20.60
CA LEU A 11 7.00 5.76 -19.40
C LEU A 11 6.31 5.22 -18.16
N ILE A 12 7.06 5.14 -17.07
CA ILE A 12 6.58 4.79 -15.75
C ILE A 12 6.24 6.10 -15.05
N ARG A 13 5.01 6.24 -14.55
CA ARG A 13 4.54 7.48 -13.92
C ARG A 13 4.36 7.26 -12.43
N VAL A 14 4.90 8.16 -11.61
CA VAL A 14 4.75 8.14 -10.15
C VAL A 14 4.16 9.47 -9.69
N MET A 15 2.94 9.45 -9.17
CA MET A 15 2.23 10.60 -8.66
C MET A 15 2.56 10.84 -7.19
N LYS A 16 2.97 12.06 -6.86
CA LYS A 16 3.19 12.52 -5.50
C LYS A 16 1.89 12.96 -4.84
N ILE A 17 1.93 13.14 -3.52
CA ILE A 17 0.81 13.71 -2.74
C ILE A 17 0.44 15.14 -3.14
N ASP A 18 1.36 15.89 -3.74
CA ASP A 18 1.13 17.26 -4.25
C ASP A 18 0.45 17.27 -5.62
N GLY A 19 0.16 16.09 -6.18
CA GLY A 19 -0.44 15.92 -7.49
C GLY A 19 0.55 15.97 -8.66
N LYS A 20 1.84 16.21 -8.40
CA LYS A 20 2.86 16.21 -9.46
C LYS A 20 3.20 14.77 -9.87
N ILE A 21 3.48 14.60 -11.15
CA ILE A 21 3.86 13.31 -11.74
C ILE A 21 5.36 13.32 -12.06
N LEU A 22 6.05 12.29 -11.61
CA LEU A 22 7.42 11.96 -12.01
C LEU A 22 7.38 10.89 -13.10
N GLU A 23 8.16 11.08 -14.16
CA GLU A 23 8.25 10.12 -15.26
C GLU A 23 9.62 9.46 -15.29
N TYR A 24 9.64 8.14 -15.40
CA TYR A 24 10.85 7.33 -15.45
C TYR A 24 10.87 6.43 -16.68
N GLN A 25 12.05 6.25 -17.26
CA GLN A 25 12.25 5.28 -18.34
C GLN A 25 12.42 3.86 -17.76
N PRO A 26 11.77 2.84 -18.35
CA PRO A 26 11.99 1.45 -17.97
C PRO A 26 13.38 0.95 -18.42
N PRO A 27 13.99 -0.03 -17.72
CA PRO A 27 13.53 -0.64 -16.47
C PRO A 27 13.95 0.18 -15.25
N ILE A 28 13.01 0.40 -14.32
CA ILE A 28 13.30 1.01 -13.01
C ILE A 28 12.68 0.17 -11.89
N LYS A 29 13.39 0.07 -10.77
CA LYS A 29 12.90 -0.58 -9.56
C LYS A 29 12.35 0.44 -8.56
N VAL A 30 11.55 -0.06 -7.62
CA VAL A 30 11.01 0.73 -6.51
C VAL A 30 12.13 1.35 -5.67
N GLU A 31 13.19 0.61 -5.34
CA GLU A 31 14.35 1.12 -4.58
C GLU A 31 15.01 2.36 -5.21
N GLN A 32 15.07 2.40 -6.55
CA GLN A 32 15.70 3.51 -7.26
C GLN A 32 14.85 4.78 -7.14
N VAL A 33 13.53 4.65 -7.24
CA VAL A 33 12.60 5.77 -7.02
C VAL A 33 12.63 6.22 -5.56
N LEU A 34 12.63 5.28 -4.61
CA LEU A 34 12.60 5.60 -3.18
C LEU A 34 13.93 6.16 -2.64
N SER A 35 15.02 6.05 -3.40
CA SER A 35 16.31 6.65 -3.03
C SER A 35 16.23 8.18 -2.95
N ASP A 36 15.40 8.81 -3.78
CA ASP A 36 15.17 10.26 -3.78
C ASP A 36 14.08 10.68 -2.76
N PHE A 37 13.26 9.73 -2.30
CA PHE A 37 12.11 9.96 -1.41
C PHE A 37 12.19 9.09 -0.16
N PRO A 38 13.11 9.40 0.77
CA PRO A 38 13.15 8.71 2.05
C PRO A 38 11.81 8.88 2.79
N ALA A 39 11.42 7.87 3.56
CA ALA A 39 10.13 7.80 4.28
C ALA A 39 8.86 7.76 3.39
N HIS A 40 8.99 7.37 2.12
CA HIS A 40 7.85 7.10 1.25
C HIS A 40 7.82 5.64 0.79
N ALA A 41 6.64 5.18 0.38
CA ALA A 41 6.41 3.91 -0.27
C ALA A 41 5.74 4.12 -1.63
N ILE A 42 5.90 3.16 -2.53
CA ILE A 42 5.19 3.14 -3.82
C ILE A 42 4.00 2.20 -3.72
N SER A 43 2.83 2.67 -4.16
CA SER A 43 1.57 1.93 -4.19
C SER A 43 0.97 1.94 -5.60
N ASP A 44 0.15 0.93 -5.92
CA ASP A 44 -0.66 0.88 -7.14
C ASP A 44 -1.94 1.73 -7.04
N SER A 45 -2.30 2.10 -5.81
CA SER A 45 -3.56 2.77 -5.46
C SER A 45 -3.32 3.88 -4.45
N PHE A 46 -4.14 4.94 -4.54
CA PHE A 46 -4.05 6.09 -3.64
C PHE A 46 -4.37 5.74 -2.18
N SER A 47 -5.09 4.64 -1.94
CA SER A 47 -5.45 4.17 -0.61
C SER A 47 -4.26 3.67 0.21
N GLY A 48 -3.11 3.38 -0.43
CA GLY A 48 -1.87 3.03 0.27
C GLY A 48 -1.89 1.69 1.00
N PHE A 49 -2.86 0.80 0.69
CA PHE A 49 -2.94 -0.51 1.36
C PHE A 49 -1.97 -1.54 0.78
N HIS A 50 -1.48 -1.33 -0.44
CA HIS A 50 -0.57 -2.24 -1.13
C HIS A 50 0.74 -1.55 -1.51
N HIS A 51 1.75 -1.68 -0.65
CA HIS A 51 3.09 -1.19 -0.93
C HIS A 51 3.89 -2.22 -1.73
N PHE A 52 4.57 -1.77 -2.79
CA PHE A 52 5.51 -2.61 -3.52
C PHE A 52 6.77 -2.87 -2.69
N GLN A 53 7.34 -4.07 -2.84
CA GLN A 53 8.66 -4.38 -2.30
C GLN A 53 9.76 -3.59 -3.03
N SER A 54 10.86 -3.31 -2.34
CA SER A 54 11.94 -2.46 -2.86
C SER A 54 12.62 -3.02 -4.11
N ASP A 55 12.63 -4.35 -4.26
CA ASP A 55 13.20 -5.07 -5.40
C ASP A 55 12.25 -5.16 -6.61
N ALA A 56 10.97 -4.84 -6.42
CA ALA A 56 9.96 -4.92 -7.47
C ALA A 56 10.26 -3.96 -8.62
N LYS A 57 10.03 -4.44 -9.86
CA LYS A 57 10.18 -3.64 -11.08
C LYS A 57 8.87 -2.92 -11.37
N LEU A 58 8.96 -1.62 -11.63
CA LEU A 58 7.82 -0.83 -12.07
C LEU A 58 7.57 -1.07 -13.56
N LEU A 59 6.29 -1.21 -13.92
CA LEU A 59 5.87 -1.56 -15.27
C LEU A 59 5.60 -0.30 -16.11
N PRO A 60 6.10 -0.25 -17.36
CA PRO A 60 5.88 0.89 -18.23
C PRO A 60 4.40 1.07 -18.61
N GLY A 61 3.94 2.32 -18.66
CA GLY A 61 2.55 2.67 -18.94
C GLY A 61 1.64 2.68 -17.72
N HIS A 62 2.13 2.24 -16.56
CA HIS A 62 1.39 2.27 -15.30
C HIS A 62 1.63 3.57 -14.53
N LEU A 63 0.61 3.96 -13.76
CA LEU A 63 0.66 5.05 -12.79
C LEU A 63 0.75 4.45 -11.40
N TYR A 64 1.72 4.92 -10.62
CA TYR A 64 1.94 4.56 -9.24
C TYR A 64 1.79 5.79 -8.34
N TYR A 65 1.59 5.57 -7.05
CA TYR A 65 1.42 6.63 -6.05
C TYR A 65 2.56 6.58 -5.05
N LEU A 66 3.18 7.72 -4.81
CA LEU A 66 4.16 7.92 -3.74
C LEU A 66 3.41 8.30 -2.47
N VAL A 67 3.34 7.35 -1.53
CA VAL A 67 2.58 7.47 -0.27
C VAL A 67 3.55 7.67 0.90
N PRO A 68 3.35 8.67 1.77
CA PRO A 68 4.17 8.85 2.96
C PRO A 68 3.99 7.67 3.92
N LEU A 69 5.08 7.10 4.40
CA LEU A 69 5.03 6.11 5.48
C LEU A 69 4.82 6.83 6.81
N PRO A 70 3.94 6.33 7.71
CA PRO A 70 3.85 6.86 9.05
C PRO A 70 5.21 6.68 9.71
N SER A 71 5.86 7.81 10.02
CA SER A 71 7.16 7.88 10.68
C SER A 71 7.10 7.14 12.03
N THR A 72 7.42 5.85 12.05
CA THR A 72 8.10 5.30 13.21
C THR A 72 9.49 5.89 13.15
N ALA A 73 9.80 6.78 14.09
CA ALA A 73 11.08 7.47 14.16
C ALA A 73 12.23 6.44 14.32
N ILE A 74 12.75 5.93 13.21
CA ILE A 74 13.99 5.17 13.18
C ILE A 74 15.10 6.19 12.98
N ASN A 75 15.54 6.70 14.12
CA ASN A 75 16.77 7.42 14.29
C ASN A 75 17.91 6.67 13.58
N LYS A 76 18.44 7.24 12.50
CA LYS A 76 19.79 6.90 12.03
C LYS A 76 20.80 7.55 12.97
N SER A 77 21.07 6.92 14.11
CA SER A 77 22.30 7.17 14.86
C SER A 77 22.79 5.89 15.49
N LYS A 78 23.93 5.43 14.96
CA LYS A 78 25.06 4.76 15.63
C LYS A 78 24.77 4.19 17.03
N GLU A 79 25.00 2.88 17.14
CA GLU A 79 25.13 2.04 18.33
C GLU A 79 25.28 2.73 19.69
N LYS A 80 24.42 2.34 20.66
CA LYS A 80 24.80 1.77 21.98
C LYS A 80 23.55 1.48 22.84
N LYS A 81 23.42 0.21 23.26
CA LYS A 81 23.10 -0.25 24.64
C LYS A 81 21.74 0.21 25.24
N VAL A 82 20.79 -0.60 25.72
CA VAL A 82 20.68 -2.02 26.09
C VAL A 82 19.19 -2.39 26.17
N ARG A 83 18.93 -3.67 25.89
CA ARG A 83 17.71 -4.47 26.08
C ARG A 83 16.82 -4.08 27.26
N PHE A 84 15.51 -4.15 27.02
CA PHE A 84 14.65 -4.98 27.85
C PHE A 84 13.97 -6.03 26.96
N LEU A 85 13.94 -7.25 27.50
CA LEU A 85 13.80 -8.52 26.81
C LEU A 85 12.39 -8.78 26.28
N ASN A 86 12.32 -9.37 25.10
CA ASN A 86 11.21 -10.21 24.66
C ASN A 86 11.07 -11.43 25.59
N PRO A 87 9.94 -12.13 25.52
CA PRO A 87 10.02 -13.56 25.29
C PRO A 87 9.39 -13.90 23.95
N GLU A 88 10.20 -14.60 23.17
CA GLU A 88 9.92 -15.18 21.88
C GLU A 88 8.79 -16.22 21.98
N VAL A 89 7.89 -16.21 21.00
CA VAL A 89 7.26 -17.44 20.50
C VAL A 89 7.46 -17.44 18.98
N ASN A 90 8.06 -18.53 18.52
CA ASN A 90 8.48 -18.82 17.15
C ASN A 90 7.30 -19.16 16.22
N ASP A 91 7.57 -19.08 14.91
CA ASP A 91 6.85 -19.68 13.76
C ASP A 91 5.39 -19.24 13.56
N ASP A 92 4.88 -18.84 12.39
CA ASP A 92 5.22 -19.02 10.99
C ASP A 92 4.53 -17.89 10.19
N GLY A 93 5.05 -17.59 8.99
CA GLY A 93 4.29 -17.13 7.81
C GLY A 93 3.14 -16.10 7.94
N LYS A 94 3.27 -15.01 7.16
CA LYS A 94 2.22 -14.06 6.75
C LYS A 94 1.99 -12.94 7.76
N GLY A 95 2.63 -11.80 7.51
CA GLY A 95 2.29 -10.54 8.16
C GLY A 95 0.80 -10.27 7.96
N SER A 96 0.02 -10.50 9.00
CA SER A 96 -1.41 -10.19 8.99
C SER A 96 -1.51 -8.66 8.87
N PRO A 97 -2.21 -8.15 7.84
CA PRO A 97 -2.47 -6.71 7.75
C PRO A 97 -3.16 -6.30 9.05
N GLY A 98 -2.65 -5.25 9.70
CA GLY A 98 -3.16 -4.80 10.99
C GLY A 98 -4.68 -4.63 10.94
N VAL A 99 -5.39 -5.33 11.83
CA VAL A 99 -6.85 -5.27 11.88
C VAL A 99 -7.27 -3.87 12.34
N VAL A 100 -7.89 -3.11 11.44
CA VAL A 100 -8.51 -1.82 11.78
C VAL A 100 -9.92 -2.07 12.29
N ARG A 101 -10.22 -1.60 13.51
CA ARG A 101 -11.55 -1.67 14.11
C ARG A 101 -12.28 -0.35 13.89
N ILE A 102 -13.34 -0.35 13.09
CA ILE A 102 -14.16 0.83 12.80
C ILE A 102 -15.46 0.74 13.62
N LYS A 103 -15.80 1.80 14.36
CA LYS A 103 -17.10 1.94 15.02
C LYS A 103 -18.05 2.70 14.10
N LEU A 104 -19.14 2.05 13.68
CA LEU A 104 -20.21 2.64 12.90
C LEU A 104 -21.40 2.94 13.84
N ILE A 105 -21.89 4.18 13.86
CA ILE A 105 -23.12 4.55 14.58
C ILE A 105 -24.25 4.58 13.57
N ILE A 106 -25.24 3.70 13.72
CA ILE A 106 -26.42 3.61 12.86
C ILE A 106 -27.68 3.51 13.71
N THR A 107 -28.80 3.98 13.17
CA THR A 107 -30.09 3.82 13.83
C THR A 107 -30.62 2.40 13.67
N LYS A 108 -31.58 2.02 14.54
CA LYS A 108 -32.23 0.70 14.47
C LYS A 108 -32.92 0.45 13.12
N GLN A 109 -33.54 1.47 12.53
CA GLN A 109 -34.26 1.36 11.26
C GLN A 109 -33.30 1.12 10.10
N GLU A 110 -32.22 1.90 10.01
CA GLU A 110 -31.19 1.73 8.98
C GLU A 110 -30.52 0.36 9.06
N LEU A 111 -30.26 -0.16 10.27
CA LEU A 111 -29.72 -1.50 10.45
C LEU A 111 -30.69 -2.57 9.91
N GLN A 112 -31.99 -2.46 10.23
CA GLN A 112 -33.01 -3.40 9.74
C GLN A 112 -33.10 -3.39 8.22
N GLU A 113 -33.07 -2.21 7.60
CA GLU A 113 -33.07 -2.11 6.14
C GLU A 113 -31.85 -2.76 5.50
N LEU A 114 -30.65 -2.57 6.07
CA LEU A 114 -29.42 -3.18 5.55
C LEU A 114 -29.46 -4.71 5.64
N ILE A 115 -29.96 -5.26 6.76
CA ILE A 115 -30.12 -6.71 6.95
C ILE A 115 -31.16 -7.29 5.98
N GLN A 116 -32.25 -6.56 5.70
CA GLN A 116 -33.31 -7.03 4.81
C GLN A 116 -32.95 -6.90 3.32
N LYS A 117 -32.22 -5.85 2.94
CA LYS A 117 -31.84 -5.56 1.54
C LYS A 117 -30.61 -6.34 1.10
N GLN A 118 -29.73 -6.71 2.03
CA GLN A 118 -28.50 -7.44 1.74
C GLN A 118 -28.52 -8.75 2.55
N GLY A 119 -28.81 -9.87 1.88
CA GLY A 119 -28.75 -11.20 2.50
C GLY A 119 -27.35 -11.47 3.02
N VAL A 120 -27.13 -11.28 4.31
CA VAL A 120 -26.01 -11.87 5.05
C VAL A 120 -26.54 -13.20 5.55
N GLU A 121 -26.26 -14.26 4.80
CA GLU A 121 -26.55 -15.62 5.24
C GLU A 121 -25.65 -15.90 6.45
N VAL A 122 -26.22 -15.82 7.64
CA VAL A 122 -25.59 -16.29 8.87
C VAL A 122 -25.78 -17.80 8.89
N GLU A 123 -24.82 -18.56 8.37
CA GLU A 123 -24.74 -19.99 8.68
C GLU A 123 -24.51 -20.14 10.19
N THR A 124 -25.58 -20.31 10.94
CA THR A 124 -25.51 -20.80 12.31
C THR A 124 -25.30 -22.31 12.27
N CYS A 125 -24.05 -22.76 12.29
CA CYS A 125 -23.74 -24.14 12.60
C CYS A 125 -24.04 -24.38 14.09
N PHE A 126 -25.19 -24.98 14.39
CA PHE A 126 -25.42 -25.68 15.66
C PHE A 126 -25.27 -27.17 15.40
N GLY A 127 -24.30 -27.78 16.08
CA GLY A 127 -24.13 -29.24 16.17
C GLY A 127 -25.09 -29.87 17.16
#